data_AF-A0A2S3H954-F1
#
_entry.id   AF-A0A2S3H954-F1
#
_cell.length_a   1.000
_cell.length_b   1.000
_cell.length_c   1.000
_cell.angle_alpha   90.00
_cell.angle_beta   90.00
_cell.angle_gamma   90.00
#
_symmetry.space_group_name_H-M   'P 1'
#
loop_
_entity.id
_entity.type
_entity.pdbx_description
1 polymer ?
#
loop_
_entity_poly.entity_id
_entity_poly.type
_entity_poly.pdbx_seq_one_letter_code
_entity_poly.pdbx_strand_id
1 'polypeptide(L)'
;MLTITQKKPWMFFPDIIPLGHPIFDIIESTDPEMDWDLRLACLLLYAFDIEDNFWQLCGDFLPGPDECTSLLLAPKEDLMELEDEDLASEMLKHQQRAIDFWQKHWDKAVPLKLKRLARDHERFLWALSIVQSRSVNMKMRMGAFIQDANILMPIC
;
A
#
# COMPACT_ATOMS: atom_id res chain seq x y z
N MET A 1 -12.45 -1.35 -6.67
CA MET A 1 -11.21 -0.86 -7.32
C MET A 1 -10.60 0.21 -6.42
N LEU A 2 -9.32 0.11 -6.08
CA LEU A 2 -8.57 1.20 -5.44
C LEU A 2 -7.73 1.88 -6.50
N THR A 3 -7.72 3.21 -6.49
CA THR A 3 -6.97 3.99 -7.46
C THR A 3 -6.24 5.12 -6.77
N ILE A 4 -5.01 5.37 -7.20
CA ILE A 4 -4.29 6.59 -6.86
C ILE A 4 -3.71 7.27 -8.10
N THR A 5 -3.81 8.59 -8.13
CA THR A 5 -3.24 9.42 -9.18
C THR A 5 -1.84 9.89 -8.82
N GLN A 6 -0.95 9.89 -9.80
CA GLN A 6 0.43 10.36 -9.62
C GLN A 6 0.54 11.90 -9.66
N LYS A 7 -0.56 12.62 -9.99
CA LYS A 7 -0.58 14.08 -10.05
C LYS A 7 -1.62 14.65 -9.10
N LYS A 8 -1.29 15.83 -8.53
CA LYS A 8 -2.21 16.62 -7.70
C LYS A 8 -3.25 17.35 -8.58
N PRO A 9 -4.47 17.64 -8.07
CA PRO A 9 -5.00 17.20 -6.78
C PRO A 9 -5.22 15.68 -6.75
N TRP A 10 -5.06 15.06 -5.58
CA TRP A 10 -5.24 13.62 -5.45
C TRP A 10 -6.66 13.20 -5.81
N MET A 11 -6.78 12.12 -6.57
CA MET A 11 -8.05 11.42 -6.75
C MET A 11 -7.90 9.99 -6.27
N PHE A 12 -8.78 9.61 -5.36
CA PHE A 12 -8.90 8.26 -4.82
C PHE A 12 -10.25 7.67 -5.23
N PHE A 13 -10.29 6.35 -5.40
CA PHE A 13 -11.50 5.58 -5.68
C PHE A 13 -11.48 4.32 -4.80
N PRO A 14 -12.60 3.78 -4.28
CA PRO A 14 -14.00 4.11 -4.61
C PRO A 14 -14.56 5.38 -3.97
N ASP A 15 -14.00 5.89 -2.89
CA ASP A 15 -14.56 7.05 -2.20
C ASP A 15 -13.44 7.94 -1.66
N ILE A 16 -13.63 9.25 -1.83
CA ILE A 16 -12.77 10.29 -1.28
C ILE A 16 -12.54 9.99 0.20
N ILE A 17 -11.28 9.89 0.62
CA ILE A 17 -10.93 9.69 2.03
C ILE A 17 -11.67 10.78 2.84
N PRO A 18 -12.47 10.42 3.87
CA PRO A 18 -13.25 11.39 4.62
C PRO A 18 -12.35 12.53 5.12
N LEU A 19 -12.79 13.76 4.92
CA LEU A 19 -12.07 14.93 5.40
C LEU A 19 -11.82 14.79 6.92
N GLY A 20 -10.55 14.81 7.31
CA GLY A 20 -10.12 14.62 8.70
C GLY A 20 -9.78 13.18 9.10
N HIS A 21 -9.84 12.20 8.19
CA HIS A 21 -9.26 10.89 8.46
C HIS A 21 -7.72 10.98 8.42
N PRO A 22 -7.00 10.54 9.48
CA PRO A 22 -5.54 10.72 9.59
C PRO A 22 -4.74 10.00 8.49
N ILE A 23 -5.34 9.02 7.81
CA ILE A 23 -4.71 8.35 6.65
C ILE A 23 -4.48 9.31 5.48
N PHE A 24 -5.29 10.36 5.35
CA PHE A 24 -5.13 11.37 4.31
C PHE A 24 -3.80 12.11 4.49
N ASP A 25 -3.48 12.54 5.71
CA ASP A 25 -2.25 13.28 6.01
C ASP A 25 -1.00 12.43 5.73
N ILE A 26 -1.10 11.11 5.94
CA ILE A 26 -0.03 10.16 5.65
C ILE A 26 0.19 10.07 4.14
N ILE A 27 -0.88 9.89 3.37
CA ILE A 27 -0.83 9.84 1.90
C ILE A 27 -0.32 11.19 1.34
N GLU A 28 -0.76 12.32 1.88
CA GLU A 28 -0.31 13.66 1.48
C GLU A 28 1.20 13.87 1.73
N SER A 29 1.76 13.22 2.75
CA SER A 29 3.17 13.36 3.16
C SER A 29 4.18 12.59 2.29
N THR A 30 3.71 11.79 1.35
CA THR A 30 4.54 10.93 0.48
C THR A 30 4.80 11.55 -0.89
N ASP A 31 5.75 11.04 -1.64
CA ASP A 31 6.03 11.47 -3.00
C ASP A 31 5.05 10.83 -4.03
N PRO A 32 4.38 11.63 -4.90
CA PRO A 32 3.45 11.12 -5.91
C PRO A 32 4.00 10.06 -6.86
N GLU A 33 5.24 10.24 -7.30
CA GLU A 33 5.84 9.46 -8.38
C GLU A 33 6.56 8.25 -7.80
N MET A 34 7.21 8.42 -6.64
CA MET A 34 8.08 7.42 -6.03
C MET A 34 7.38 6.55 -4.98
N ASP A 35 6.33 7.06 -4.32
CA ASP A 35 5.68 6.38 -3.18
C ASP A 35 4.26 5.88 -3.48
N TRP A 36 3.93 5.68 -4.77
CA TRP A 36 2.61 5.19 -5.20
C TRP A 36 2.19 3.89 -4.48
N ASP A 37 3.15 3.03 -4.18
CA ASP A 37 2.97 1.73 -3.53
C ASP A 37 2.57 1.88 -2.06
N LEU A 38 3.29 2.73 -1.31
CA LEU A 38 2.98 3.06 0.09
C LEU A 38 1.58 3.66 0.21
N ARG A 39 1.23 4.56 -0.72
CA ARG A 39 -0.06 5.23 -0.74
C ARG A 39 -1.20 4.25 -1.04
N LEU A 40 -1.03 3.39 -2.03
CA LEU A 40 -2.03 2.40 -2.41
C LEU A 40 -2.18 1.32 -1.33
N ALA A 41 -1.11 0.98 -0.60
CA ALA A 41 -1.17 0.12 0.59
C ALA A 41 -1.97 0.77 1.72
N CYS A 42 -1.78 2.08 1.97
CA CYS A 42 -2.60 2.84 2.92
C CYS A 42 -4.09 2.80 2.55
N LEU A 43 -4.42 2.97 1.27
CA LEU A 43 -5.79 2.87 0.77
C LEU A 43 -6.38 1.47 0.93
N LEU A 44 -5.58 0.42 0.71
CA LEU A 44 -6.01 -0.98 0.88
C LEU A 44 -6.37 -1.27 2.34
N LEU A 45 -5.50 -0.88 3.27
CA LEU A 45 -5.74 -1.05 4.69
C LEU A 45 -6.97 -0.25 5.16
N TYR A 46 -7.12 0.98 4.66
CA TYR A 46 -8.30 1.79 4.94
C TYR A 46 -9.58 1.14 4.38
N ALA A 47 -9.52 0.58 3.17
CA ALA A 47 -10.68 -0.07 2.56
C ALA A 47 -11.16 -1.30 3.35
N PHE A 48 -10.27 -2.07 3.96
CA PHE A 48 -10.66 -3.16 4.87
C PHE A 48 -11.34 -2.67 6.15
N ASP A 49 -11.09 -1.44 6.57
CA ASP A 49 -11.58 -0.87 7.82
C ASP A 49 -12.93 -0.14 7.67
N ILE A 50 -13.36 0.14 6.43
CA ILE A 50 -14.66 0.73 6.12
C ILE A 50 -15.72 -0.38 6.12
N GLU A 51 -16.73 -0.22 6.97
CA GLU A 51 -17.92 -1.09 7.01
C GLU A 51 -18.62 -1.12 5.65
N ASP A 52 -19.10 -2.29 5.24
CA ASP A 52 -19.74 -2.56 3.94
C ASP A 52 -18.87 -2.23 2.71
N ASN A 53 -17.55 -2.09 2.88
CA ASN A 53 -16.66 -1.89 1.75
C ASN A 53 -16.42 -3.20 1.01
N PHE A 54 -16.50 -3.14 -0.31
CA PHE A 54 -16.26 -4.29 -1.19
C PHE A 54 -14.92 -4.99 -0.93
N TRP A 55 -13.88 -4.26 -0.52
CA TRP A 55 -12.58 -4.85 -0.22
C TRP A 55 -12.57 -5.73 1.02
N GLN A 56 -13.52 -5.60 1.95
CA GLN A 56 -13.65 -6.54 3.06
C GLN A 56 -13.92 -7.96 2.54
N LEU A 57 -14.76 -8.09 1.51
CA LEU A 57 -15.06 -9.37 0.86
C LEU A 57 -13.88 -9.85 0.00
N CYS A 58 -13.24 -8.95 -0.74
CA CYS A 58 -12.08 -9.34 -1.54
C CYS A 58 -10.86 -9.73 -0.72
N GLY A 59 -10.74 -9.18 0.51
CA GLY A 59 -9.64 -9.48 1.42
C GLY A 59 -9.49 -10.96 1.70
N ASP A 60 -10.61 -11.69 1.82
CA ASP A 60 -10.64 -13.14 2.06
C ASP A 60 -10.07 -13.97 0.89
N PHE A 61 -9.95 -13.37 -0.31
CA PHE A 61 -9.39 -14.02 -1.50
C PHE A 61 -7.93 -13.61 -1.78
N LEU A 62 -7.37 -12.68 -0.98
CA LEU A 62 -5.97 -12.33 -1.09
C LEU A 62 -5.11 -13.38 -0.38
N PRO A 63 -3.90 -13.68 -0.92
CA PRO A 63 -2.99 -14.59 -0.25
C PRO A 63 -2.63 -14.07 1.13
N GLY A 64 -2.59 -14.97 2.10
CA GLY A 64 -2.05 -14.67 3.43
C GLY A 64 -0.56 -14.27 3.36
N PRO A 65 0.00 -13.75 4.46
CA PRO A 65 1.42 -13.41 4.53
C PRO A 65 2.35 -14.57 4.13
N ASP A 66 2.04 -15.79 4.57
CA ASP A 66 2.84 -16.98 4.29
C ASP A 66 2.62 -17.56 2.88
N GLU A 67 1.56 -17.11 2.20
CA GLU A 67 1.22 -17.53 0.83
C GLU A 67 1.75 -16.53 -0.21
N CYS A 68 2.27 -15.39 0.23
CA CYS A 68 2.82 -14.36 -0.64
C CYS A 68 4.26 -14.69 -1.03
N THR A 69 4.54 -14.84 -2.32
CA THR A 69 5.88 -15.08 -2.85
C THR A 69 6.70 -13.80 -3.07
N SER A 70 6.35 -12.71 -2.39
CA SER A 70 7.02 -11.42 -2.55
C SER A 70 8.32 -11.41 -1.73
N LEU A 71 9.45 -11.06 -2.36
CA LEU A 71 10.73 -10.88 -1.67
C LEU A 71 10.68 -9.81 -0.58
N LEU A 72 9.71 -8.88 -0.64
CA LEU A 72 9.49 -7.89 0.42
C LEU A 72 9.16 -8.57 1.77
N LEU A 73 8.52 -9.73 1.75
CA LEU A 73 8.13 -10.49 2.95
C LEU A 73 9.13 -11.59 3.31
N ALA A 74 10.18 -11.79 2.52
CA ALA A 74 11.15 -12.84 2.77
C ALA A 74 11.97 -12.54 4.05
N PRO A 75 12.29 -13.57 4.86
CA PRO A 75 13.29 -13.47 5.93
C PRO A 75 14.61 -12.91 5.41
N LYS A 76 15.35 -12.21 6.29
CA LYS A 76 16.64 -11.61 5.90
C LYS A 76 17.65 -12.68 5.54
N GLU A 77 17.59 -13.82 6.23
CA GLU A 77 18.43 -14.99 5.98
C GLU A 77 18.23 -15.50 4.55
N ASP A 78 16.96 -15.69 4.14
CA ASP A 78 16.60 -16.14 2.79
C ASP A 78 17.03 -15.13 1.71
N LEU A 79 16.91 -13.83 1.97
CA LEU A 79 17.41 -12.79 1.06
C LEU A 79 18.93 -12.84 0.89
N MET A 80 19.66 -13.19 1.95
CA MET A 80 21.13 -13.33 1.91
C MET A 80 21.58 -14.60 1.19
N GLU A 81 20.69 -15.56 0.97
CA GLU A 81 20.96 -16.76 0.17
C GLU A 81 20.77 -16.54 -1.34
N LEU A 82 20.23 -15.39 -1.76
CA LEU A 82 20.12 -15.04 -3.17
C LEU A 82 21.50 -14.92 -3.81
N GLU A 83 21.68 -15.54 -4.98
CA GLU A 83 22.92 -15.44 -5.76
C GLU A 83 23.18 -14.00 -6.24
N ASP A 84 22.12 -13.23 -6.48
CA ASP A 84 22.19 -11.83 -6.87
C ASP A 84 22.27 -10.92 -5.64
N GLU A 85 23.50 -10.53 -5.27
CA GLU A 85 23.78 -9.65 -4.14
C GLU A 85 23.16 -8.25 -4.29
N ASP A 86 23.05 -7.74 -5.53
CA ASP A 86 22.45 -6.43 -5.80
C ASP A 86 20.94 -6.48 -5.54
N LEU A 87 20.27 -7.54 -6.00
CA LEU A 87 18.86 -7.79 -5.71
C LEU A 87 18.61 -7.92 -4.21
N ALA A 88 19.43 -8.71 -3.51
CA ALA A 88 19.32 -8.88 -2.05
C ALA A 88 19.45 -7.53 -1.32
N SER A 89 20.45 -6.73 -1.69
CA SER A 89 20.70 -5.40 -1.13
C SER A 89 19.55 -4.44 -1.38
N GLU A 90 19.00 -4.40 -2.60
CA GLU A 90 17.83 -3.58 -2.92
C GLU A 90 16.59 -4.03 -2.14
N MET A 91 16.31 -5.34 -2.03
CA MET A 91 15.17 -5.83 -1.26
C MET A 91 15.26 -5.46 0.22
N LEU A 92 16.44 -5.52 0.82
CA LEU A 92 16.67 -5.07 2.19
C LEU A 92 16.41 -3.56 2.34
N LYS A 93 16.80 -2.73 1.36
CA LYS A 93 16.47 -1.29 1.36
C LYS A 93 14.97 -1.06 1.25
N HIS A 94 14.27 -1.82 0.41
CA HIS A 94 12.81 -1.73 0.27
C HIS A 94 12.09 -2.14 1.57
N GLN A 95 12.53 -3.21 2.23
CA GLN A 95 12.02 -3.61 3.55
C GLN A 95 12.25 -2.50 4.58
N GLN A 96 13.46 -1.94 4.64
CA GLN A 96 13.78 -0.87 5.57
C GLN A 96 12.94 0.39 5.31
N ARG A 97 12.76 0.80 4.03
CA ARG A 97 11.87 1.91 3.65
C ARG A 97 10.45 1.70 4.16
N ALA A 98 9.91 0.48 4.02
CA ALA A 98 8.56 0.15 4.49
C ALA A 98 8.45 0.20 6.01
N ILE A 99 9.44 -0.34 6.72
CA ILE A 99 9.50 -0.33 8.19
C ILE A 99 9.64 1.10 8.71
N ASP A 100 10.55 1.90 8.15
CA ASP A 100 10.76 3.30 8.53
C ASP A 100 9.49 4.12 8.30
N PHE A 101 8.80 3.88 7.19
CA PHE A 101 7.51 4.51 6.90
C PHE A 101 6.44 4.13 7.93
N TRP A 102 6.30 2.83 8.23
CA TRP A 102 5.38 2.38 9.27
C TRP A 102 5.73 2.98 10.64
N GLN A 103 7.01 2.99 11.02
CA GLN A 103 7.43 3.56 12.30
C GLN A 103 7.12 5.05 12.41
N LYS A 104 7.41 5.82 11.35
CA LYS A 104 7.13 7.26 11.29
C LYS A 104 5.65 7.58 11.48
N HIS A 105 4.75 6.72 11.00
CA HIS A 105 3.33 7.02 10.90
C HIS A 105 2.42 6.19 11.83
N TRP A 106 2.87 5.08 12.41
CA TRP A 106 2.07 4.16 13.25
C TRP A 106 2.64 3.85 14.65
N ASP A 107 3.93 4.06 14.93
CA ASP A 107 4.59 3.56 16.15
C ASP A 107 4.14 4.27 17.45
N LYS A 108 3.97 5.60 17.44
CA LYS A 108 3.76 6.39 18.67
C LYS A 108 2.47 7.21 18.66
N ALA A 109 1.72 7.14 19.77
CA ALA A 109 0.58 7.99 20.13
C ALA A 109 -0.38 8.36 18.97
N VAL A 110 -0.63 7.41 18.06
CA VAL A 110 -1.53 7.62 16.93
C VAL A 110 -3.00 7.44 17.31
N PRO A 111 -3.95 8.12 16.64
CA PRO A 111 -5.37 7.88 16.82
C PRO A 111 -5.72 6.40 16.63
N LEU A 112 -6.64 5.86 17.43
CA LEU A 112 -7.06 4.46 17.36
C LEU A 112 -7.53 4.04 15.95
N LYS A 113 -8.21 4.96 15.25
CA LYS A 113 -8.66 4.76 13.87
C LYS A 113 -7.51 4.48 12.90
N LEU A 114 -6.33 5.05 13.16
CA LEU A 114 -5.13 4.79 12.38
C LEU A 114 -4.44 3.51 12.85
N LYS A 115 -4.28 3.35 14.17
CA LYS A 115 -3.59 2.20 14.78
C LYS A 115 -4.19 0.86 14.36
N ARG A 116 -5.51 0.77 14.19
CA ARG A 116 -6.20 -0.46 13.77
C ARG A 116 -5.90 -0.88 12.33
N LEU A 117 -5.47 0.04 11.47
CA LEU A 117 -5.15 -0.25 10.07
C LEU A 117 -3.91 -1.14 9.94
N ALA A 118 -2.86 -0.86 10.71
CA ALA A 118 -1.59 -1.60 10.74
C ALA A 118 -1.01 -1.60 12.16
N ARG A 119 -1.53 -2.48 13.02
CA ARG A 119 -1.12 -2.55 14.43
C ARG A 119 0.34 -2.92 14.62
N ASP A 120 0.86 -3.73 13.70
CA ASP A 120 2.23 -4.19 13.56
C ASP A 120 2.72 -3.86 12.15
N HIS A 121 4.04 -3.85 11.96
CA HIS A 121 4.63 -3.60 10.65
C HIS A 121 4.33 -4.72 9.65
N GLU A 122 4.06 -5.96 10.10
CA GLU A 122 3.91 -7.13 9.22
C GLU A 122 2.65 -6.98 8.39
N ARG A 123 1.56 -6.50 8.99
CA ARG A 123 0.32 -6.14 8.31
C ARG A 123 0.53 -5.05 7.25
N PHE A 124 1.39 -4.06 7.53
CA PHE A 124 1.70 -3.02 6.55
C PHE A 124 2.55 -3.57 5.39
N LEU A 125 3.60 -4.35 5.69
CA LEU A 125 4.43 -5.00 4.69
C LEU A 125 3.61 -5.95 3.81
N TRP A 126 2.65 -6.68 4.39
CA TRP A 126 1.73 -7.53 3.64
C TRP A 126 0.85 -6.70 2.69
N ALA A 127 0.23 -5.61 3.15
CA ALA A 127 -0.55 -4.75 2.28
C ALA A 127 0.30 -4.16 1.14
N LEU A 128 1.55 -3.81 1.42
CA LEU A 128 2.50 -3.32 0.44
C LEU A 128 2.87 -4.40 -0.59
N SER A 129 3.11 -5.64 -0.16
CA SER A 129 3.43 -6.75 -1.06
C SER A 129 2.26 -7.09 -1.98
N ILE A 130 1.02 -7.05 -1.48
CA ILE A 130 -0.20 -7.21 -2.28
C ILE A 130 -0.28 -6.13 -3.35
N VAL A 131 -0.06 -4.87 -2.97
CA VAL A 131 -0.12 -3.73 -3.90
C VAL A 131 0.96 -3.81 -4.97
N GLN A 132 2.20 -4.12 -4.58
CA GLN A 132 3.31 -4.23 -5.54
C GLN A 132 3.12 -5.38 -6.53
N SER A 133 2.52 -6.48 -6.10
CA SER A 133 2.33 -7.67 -6.95
C SER A 133 1.05 -7.66 -7.79
N ARG A 134 0.01 -6.91 -7.38
CA ARG A 134 -1.32 -6.96 -8.01
C ARG A 134 -1.82 -5.64 -8.58
N SER A 135 -1.09 -4.54 -8.40
CA SER A 135 -1.46 -3.27 -9.01
C SER A 135 -1.11 -3.22 -10.49
N VAL A 136 -1.88 -2.42 -11.24
CA VAL A 136 -1.65 -2.14 -12.65
C VAL A 136 -1.51 -0.63 -12.84
N ASN A 137 -0.49 -0.24 -13.60
CA ASN A 137 -0.28 1.15 -13.99
C ASN A 137 -1.07 1.43 -15.27
N MET A 138 -1.93 2.45 -15.24
CA MET A 138 -2.81 2.78 -16.35
C MET A 138 -2.93 4.29 -16.56
N LYS A 139 -3.00 4.72 -17.82
CA LYS A 139 -3.38 6.08 -18.18
C LYS A 139 -4.90 6.19 -18.20
N MET A 140 -5.45 6.91 -17.23
CA MET A 140 -6.88 7.16 -17.12
C MET A 140 -7.24 8.50 -17.75
N ARG A 141 -8.31 8.53 -18.56
CA ARG A 141 -8.93 9.77 -19.03
C ARG A 141 -10.13 10.10 -18.14
N MET A 142 -10.06 11.23 -17.45
CA MET A 142 -11.15 11.77 -16.62
C MET A 142 -11.61 13.11 -17.22
N GLY A 143 -12.67 13.07 -18.03
CA GLY A 143 -13.08 14.23 -18.81
C GLY A 143 -11.99 14.67 -19.80
N ALA A 144 -11.51 15.90 -19.64
CA ALA A 144 -10.41 16.46 -20.46
C ALA A 144 -9.01 16.09 -19.94
N PHE A 145 -8.89 15.50 -18.75
CA PHE A 145 -7.60 15.20 -18.12
C PHE A 145 -7.14 13.79 -18.44
N ILE A 146 -5.85 13.62 -18.75
CA ILE A 146 -5.17 12.32 -18.85
C ILE A 146 -4.13 12.26 -17.74
N GLN A 147 -4.17 11.21 -16.94
CA GLN A 147 -3.25 11.01 -15.83
C GLN A 147 -2.84 9.56 -15.66
N ASP A 148 -1.60 9.36 -15.22
CA ASP A 148 -1.09 8.07 -14.80
C ASP A 148 -1.66 7.74 -13.41
N ALA A 149 -2.17 6.52 -13.29
CA ALA A 149 -2.77 6.01 -12.07
C ALA A 149 -2.28 4.59 -11.78
N ASN A 150 -2.07 4.29 -10.51
CA ASN A 150 -1.81 2.95 -10.02
C ASN A 150 -3.13 2.40 -9.47
N ILE A 151 -3.53 1.23 -9.95
CA ILE A 151 -4.87 0.68 -9.72
C ILE A 151 -4.76 -0.71 -9.14
N LEU A 152 -5.44 -0.95 -8.02
CA LEU A 152 -5.74 -2.28 -7.52
C LEU A 152 -7.16 -2.64 -7.94
N MET A 153 -7.30 -3.63 -8.81
CA MET A 153 -8.60 -4.08 -9.30
C MET A 153 -8.90 -5.47 -8.76
N PRO A 154 -10.06 -5.68 -8.12
CA PRO A 154 -10.49 -7.01 -7.73
C PRO A 154 -10.79 -7.84 -8.99
N ILE A 155 -10.28 -9.06 -9.04
CA ILE A 155 -10.63 -10.04 -10.06
C ILE A 155 -11.59 -11.00 -9.38
N CYS A 156 -12.88 -10.67 -9.41
CA CYS A 156 -13.96 -11.57 -9.02
C CYS A 156 -14.68 -12.03 -10.29
#